data_AF-G9KUX8-F1
#
_entry.id   AF-G9KUX8-F1
#
_cell.length_a   1.000
_cell.length_b   1.000
_cell.length_c   1.000
_cell.angle_alpha   90.00
_cell.angle_beta   90.00
_cell.angle_gamma   90.00
#
_symmetry.space_group_name_H-M   'P 1'
#
loop_
_entity.id
_entity.type
_entity.pdbx_description
1 polymer ?
#
loop_
_entity_poly.entity_id
_entity_poly.type
_entity_poly.pdbx_seq_one_letter_code
_entity_poly.pdbx_strand_id
1 'polypeptide(L)'
;SSQGRSLMVNPEMYKLLNGELKQLYTAITRARVNLWIFDENPEKRAPAFKYFMGRNFVQVVKTDENKDLDDSMFVKTSTPEEWIAQGDYYAKHQCWKVAAKCYQKGGAFEKEKLALAHNTALNMKSKKVSPKEKQVEYLELAKTYLECKEPKLSLKCLSYAKEFQLSAQLCERLGKIRDAACFYKRSQCYKDAFRCFEQIQEFDLALKMYCQEELFEEAAIAVEKYEEMLRAKTLPISKLSYSASQFYLEAAAKYLSANKIKEMMAVLSKLDTEDQLVFLKSRRRLAEAADLLNREGRREEAALLMKQHGCLLEAARLTADKDFQASCLLGAARLNVARDSDVEHTKAILREALDLCYQT
;
A
#
# COMPACT_ATOMS: atom_id res chain seq x y z
N SER A 1 56.34 -75.95 -30.04
CA SER A 1 57.01 -75.23 -31.14
C SER A 1 56.55 -73.79 -31.11
N SER A 2 57.34 -72.94 -30.45
CA SER A 2 57.12 -71.50 -30.32
C SER A 2 57.57 -70.80 -31.59
N GLN A 3 56.65 -70.59 -32.53
CA GLN A 3 56.87 -69.66 -33.62
C GLN A 3 56.90 -68.23 -33.04
N GLY A 4 58.10 -67.76 -32.70
CA GLY A 4 58.36 -66.34 -32.50
C GLY A 4 58.10 -65.61 -33.80
N ARG A 5 56.92 -64.99 -33.94
CA ARG A 5 56.72 -63.93 -34.93
C ARG A 5 57.71 -62.81 -34.59
N SER A 6 58.79 -62.71 -35.33
CA SER A 6 59.59 -61.49 -35.41
C SER A 6 58.70 -60.42 -36.05
N LEU A 7 57.93 -59.72 -35.22
CA LEU A 7 57.16 -58.55 -35.64
C LEU A 7 58.18 -57.48 -36.01
N MET A 8 58.41 -57.26 -37.31
CA MET A 8 59.06 -56.05 -37.78
C MET A 8 58.28 -54.86 -37.21
N VAL A 9 58.88 -54.16 -36.25
CA VAL A 9 58.27 -53.00 -35.61
C VAL A 9 58.31 -51.86 -36.62
N ASN A 10 57.14 -51.51 -37.17
CA ASN A 10 57.02 -50.36 -38.06
C ASN A 10 57.11 -49.06 -37.23
N PRO A 11 58.14 -48.21 -37.43
CA PRO A 11 58.34 -46.99 -36.63
C PRO A 11 57.16 -46.00 -36.72
N GLU A 12 56.50 -45.89 -37.87
CA GLU A 12 55.35 -45.01 -38.06
C GLU A 12 54.13 -45.50 -37.26
N MET A 13 53.92 -46.82 -37.23
CA MET A 13 52.88 -47.44 -36.41
C MET A 13 53.14 -47.24 -34.91
N TYR A 14 54.42 -47.25 -34.49
CA TYR A 14 54.79 -46.99 -33.10
C TYR A 14 54.53 -45.53 -32.70
N LYS A 15 54.82 -44.59 -33.61
CA LYS A 15 54.54 -43.17 -33.40
C LYS A 15 53.04 -42.89 -33.31
N LEU A 16 52.24 -43.54 -34.15
CA LEU A 16 50.78 -43.48 -34.11
C LEU A 16 50.24 -44.04 -32.79
N LEU A 17 50.68 -45.23 -32.39
CA LEU A 17 50.27 -45.87 -31.14
C LEU A 17 50.62 -45.00 -29.91
N ASN A 18 51.79 -44.36 -29.89
CA ASN A 18 52.16 -43.44 -28.83
C ASN A 18 51.21 -42.22 -28.77
N GLY A 19 50.78 -41.72 -29.93
CA GLY A 19 49.75 -40.69 -30.01
C GLY A 19 48.42 -41.14 -29.40
N GLU A 20 47.95 -42.33 -29.78
CA GLU A 20 46.70 -42.91 -29.26
C GLU A 20 46.76 -43.19 -27.75
N LEU A 21 47.89 -43.68 -27.24
CA LEU A 21 48.09 -43.91 -25.80
C LEU A 21 48.08 -42.60 -24.99
N LYS A 22 48.62 -41.50 -25.55
CA LYS A 22 48.52 -40.17 -24.93
C LYS A 22 47.09 -39.64 -24.91
N GLN A 23 46.32 -39.90 -25.97
CA GLN A 23 44.89 -39.57 -26.00
C GLN A 23 44.13 -40.39 -24.96
N LEU A 24 44.41 -41.69 -24.83
CA LEU A 24 43.84 -42.55 -23.80
C LEU A 24 44.19 -42.06 -22.39
N TYR A 25 45.45 -41.70 -22.12
CA TYR A 25 45.87 -41.10 -20.86
C TYR A 25 45.08 -39.81 -20.54
N THR A 26 44.90 -38.95 -21.54
CA THR A 26 44.12 -37.72 -21.40
C THR A 26 42.65 -38.00 -21.11
N ALA A 27 42.06 -39.00 -21.77
CA ALA A 27 40.69 -39.42 -21.55
C ALA A 27 40.50 -40.00 -20.13
N ILE A 28 41.42 -40.84 -19.67
CA ILE A 28 41.42 -41.42 -18.31
C ILE A 28 41.50 -40.30 -17.26
N THR A 29 42.42 -39.34 -17.42
CA THR A 29 42.63 -38.28 -16.43
C THR A 29 41.55 -37.20 -16.43
N ARG A 30 40.80 -37.04 -17.52
CA ARG A 30 39.66 -36.09 -17.60
C ARG A 30 38.31 -36.71 -17.27
N ALA A 31 38.15 -38.03 -17.39
CA ALA A 31 36.92 -38.70 -17.04
C ALA A 31 36.62 -38.48 -15.55
N ARG A 32 35.41 -37.98 -15.25
CA ARG A 32 34.99 -37.67 -13.88
C ARG A 32 34.40 -38.87 -13.13
N VAL A 33 33.82 -39.81 -13.87
CA VAL A 33 33.10 -40.96 -13.30
C VAL A 33 33.50 -42.24 -14.03
N ASN A 34 33.06 -42.42 -15.28
CA ASN A 34 33.36 -43.60 -16.09
C ASN A 34 34.02 -43.19 -17.40
N LEU A 35 34.98 -43.99 -17.88
CA LEU A 35 35.53 -43.92 -19.23
C LEU A 35 35.04 -45.14 -20.02
N TRP A 36 34.29 -44.89 -21.08
CA TRP A 36 33.77 -45.92 -21.97
C TRP A 36 34.68 -46.09 -23.17
N ILE A 37 35.15 -47.31 -23.41
CA ILE A 37 35.98 -47.66 -24.58
C ILE A 37 35.12 -48.54 -25.49
N PHE A 38 34.85 -48.04 -26.69
CA PHE A 38 34.07 -48.74 -27.72
C PHE A 38 34.80 -48.66 -29.06
N ASP A 39 34.77 -49.78 -29.79
CA ASP A 39 35.24 -49.86 -31.17
C ASP A 39 34.30 -50.82 -31.90
N GLU A 40 33.75 -50.42 -33.04
CA GLU A 40 32.76 -51.19 -33.79
C GLU A 40 33.36 -52.47 -34.38
N ASN A 41 34.65 -52.47 -34.73
CA ASN A 41 35.29 -53.58 -35.43
C ASN A 41 35.83 -54.64 -34.44
N PRO A 42 35.23 -55.85 -34.38
CA PRO A 42 35.61 -56.85 -33.39
C PRO A 42 37.03 -57.38 -33.56
N GLU A 43 37.52 -57.47 -34.79
CA GLU A 43 38.85 -58.00 -35.08
C GLU A 43 39.94 -56.99 -34.73
N LYS A 44 39.74 -55.72 -35.09
CA LYS A 44 40.71 -54.64 -34.82
C LYS A 44 40.82 -54.33 -33.32
N ARG A 45 39.70 -54.36 -32.59
CA ARG A 45 39.68 -54.07 -31.14
C ARG A 45 40.23 -55.22 -30.29
N ALA A 46 40.23 -56.45 -30.81
CA ALA A 46 40.54 -57.65 -30.04
C ALA A 46 41.90 -57.61 -29.31
N PRO A 47 43.03 -57.15 -29.91
CA PRO A 47 44.31 -57.12 -29.21
C PRO A 47 44.30 -56.22 -27.97
N ALA A 48 43.78 -55.00 -28.10
CA ALA A 48 43.71 -54.03 -27.00
C ALA A 48 42.72 -54.48 -25.92
N PHE A 49 41.53 -54.93 -26.32
CA PHE A 49 40.50 -55.36 -25.38
C PHE A 49 40.92 -56.61 -24.61
N LYS A 50 41.55 -57.60 -25.27
CA LYS A 50 42.11 -58.78 -24.59
C LYS A 50 43.19 -58.39 -23.59
N TYR A 51 44.05 -57.43 -23.93
CA TYR A 51 45.06 -56.92 -23.01
C TYR A 51 44.41 -56.24 -21.78
N PHE A 52 43.45 -55.35 -21.98
CA PHE A 52 42.76 -54.67 -20.88
C PHE A 52 41.97 -55.63 -19.97
N MET A 53 41.26 -56.59 -20.57
CA MET A 53 40.53 -57.64 -19.84
C MET A 53 41.49 -58.56 -19.08
N GLY A 54 42.56 -59.04 -19.72
CA GLY A 54 43.53 -59.94 -19.08
C GLY A 54 44.31 -59.29 -17.94
N ARG A 55 44.41 -57.96 -17.92
CA ARG A 55 45.00 -57.18 -16.83
C ARG A 55 43.98 -56.71 -15.78
N ASN A 56 42.69 -57.04 -15.95
CA ASN A 56 41.59 -56.55 -15.11
C ASN A 56 41.53 -55.02 -14.99
N PHE A 57 41.86 -54.29 -16.06
CA PHE A 57 41.78 -52.81 -16.08
C PHE A 57 40.38 -52.29 -16.44
N VAL A 58 39.55 -53.13 -17.04
CA VAL A 58 38.22 -52.74 -17.54
C VAL A 58 37.17 -53.75 -17.07
N GLN A 59 35.96 -53.25 -16.88
CA GLN A 59 34.77 -54.07 -16.71
C GLN A 59 34.11 -54.28 -18.06
N VAL A 60 33.82 -55.53 -18.43
CA VAL A 60 33.13 -55.85 -19.68
C VAL A 60 31.64 -55.64 -19.49
N VAL A 61 31.07 -54.71 -20.26
CA VAL A 61 29.63 -54.47 -20.30
C VAL A 61 29.08 -55.10 -21.59
N LYS A 62 28.18 -56.07 -21.44
CA LYS A 62 27.46 -56.70 -22.56
C LYS A 62 26.12 -56.01 -22.72
N THR A 63 25.79 -55.63 -23.96
CA THR A 63 24.48 -55.12 -24.33
C THR A 63 23.62 -56.32 -24.73
N ASP A 64 22.62 -56.68 -23.93
CA ASP A 64 21.62 -57.68 -24.36
C ASP A 64 20.81 -57.07 -25.51
N GLU A 65 20.73 -57.76 -26.65
CA GLU A 65 20.01 -57.29 -27.86
C GLU A 65 18.52 -57.00 -27.62
N ASN A 66 17.97 -57.42 -26.47
CA ASN A 66 16.58 -57.24 -26.06
C ASN A 66 16.37 -56.20 -24.94
N LYS A 67 17.39 -55.43 -24.54
CA LYS A 67 17.25 -54.32 -23.59
C LYS A 67 17.83 -53.05 -24.18
N ASP A 68 16.99 -52.02 -24.29
CA ASP A 68 17.43 -50.68 -24.64
C ASP A 68 18.60 -50.26 -23.73
N LEU A 69 19.61 -49.64 -24.32
CA LEU A 69 20.74 -49.06 -23.60
C LEU A 69 20.21 -47.93 -22.72
N ASP A 70 19.97 -48.22 -21.45
CA ASP A 70 19.52 -47.23 -20.48
C ASP A 70 20.66 -46.22 -20.26
N ASP A 71 20.43 -44.95 -20.59
CA ASP A 71 21.37 -43.82 -20.41
C ASP A 71 21.94 -43.74 -18.99
N SER A 72 21.27 -44.36 -18.00
CA SER A 72 21.77 -44.54 -16.63
C SER A 72 23.12 -45.28 -16.55
N MET A 73 23.46 -46.09 -17.56
CA MET A 73 24.73 -46.80 -17.61
C MET A 73 25.90 -45.86 -17.93
N PHE A 74 25.69 -44.81 -18.73
CA PHE A 74 26.78 -43.94 -19.21
C PHE A 74 27.00 -42.71 -18.33
N VAL A 75 25.98 -42.25 -17.62
CA VAL A 75 26.00 -41.02 -16.83
C VAL A 75 25.54 -41.32 -15.41
N LYS A 76 26.41 -41.10 -14.41
CA LYS A 76 25.94 -41.01 -13.02
C LYS A 76 25.05 -39.77 -12.92
N THR A 77 23.74 -39.99 -12.91
CA THR A 77 22.76 -38.92 -12.74
C THR A 77 22.89 -38.36 -11.33
N SER A 78 23.06 -37.05 -11.23
CA SER A 78 23.07 -36.40 -9.93
C SER A 78 21.72 -36.63 -9.25
N THR A 79 21.75 -36.90 -7.95
CA THR A 79 20.52 -37.11 -7.20
C THR A 79 19.73 -35.80 -7.10
N PRO A 80 18.42 -35.85 -6.83
CA PRO A 80 17.64 -34.64 -6.60
C PRO A 80 18.25 -33.73 -5.52
N GLU A 81 18.79 -34.30 -4.46
CA GLU A 81 19.45 -33.59 -3.35
C GLU A 81 20.74 -32.88 -3.81
N GLU A 82 21.56 -33.54 -4.64
CA GLU A 82 22.76 -32.94 -5.21
C GLU A 82 22.41 -31.75 -6.12
N TRP A 83 21.34 -31.87 -6.92
CA TRP A 83 20.83 -30.76 -7.73
C TRP A 83 20.34 -29.59 -6.86
N ILE A 84 19.63 -29.87 -5.76
CA ILE A 84 19.19 -28.83 -4.82
C ILE A 84 20.38 -28.15 -4.15
N ALA A 85 21.38 -28.90 -3.68
CA ALA A 85 22.58 -28.35 -3.07
C ALA A 85 23.36 -27.45 -4.03
N GLN A 86 23.47 -27.87 -5.29
CA GLN A 86 24.09 -27.05 -6.34
C GLN A 86 23.25 -25.79 -6.64
N GLY A 87 21.92 -25.90 -6.60
CA GLY A 87 21.01 -24.77 -6.69
C GLY A 87 21.24 -23.75 -5.57
N ASP A 88 21.36 -24.23 -4.32
CA ASP A 88 21.63 -23.40 -3.15
C ASP A 88 22.99 -22.68 -3.26
N TYR A 89 24.02 -23.36 -3.80
CA TYR A 89 25.31 -22.73 -4.12
C TYR A 89 25.15 -21.56 -5.11
N TYR A 90 24.45 -21.76 -6.23
CA TYR A 90 24.25 -20.71 -7.22
C TYR A 90 23.36 -19.57 -6.71
N ALA A 91 22.33 -19.88 -5.92
CA ALA A 91 21.46 -18.88 -5.30
C ALA A 91 22.25 -17.97 -4.35
N LYS A 92 23.15 -18.53 -3.53
CA LYS A 92 24.05 -17.77 -2.65
C LYS A 92 24.93 -16.77 -3.42
N HIS A 93 25.34 -17.13 -4.64
CA HIS A 93 26.13 -16.27 -5.52
C HIS A 93 25.28 -15.43 -6.48
N GLN A 94 23.96 -15.35 -6.26
CA GLN A 94 23.01 -14.58 -7.07
C GLN A 94 22.95 -15.00 -8.54
N CYS A 95 23.38 -16.23 -8.87
CA CYS A 95 23.26 -16.83 -10.19
C CYS A 95 21.87 -17.47 -10.37
N TRP A 96 20.81 -16.67 -10.21
CA TRP A 96 19.43 -17.12 -10.06
C TRP A 96 18.89 -17.97 -11.22
N LYS A 97 19.20 -17.61 -12.47
CA LYS A 97 18.77 -18.37 -13.65
C LYS A 97 19.35 -19.79 -13.67
N VAL A 98 20.58 -19.97 -13.19
CA VAL A 98 21.22 -21.28 -13.09
C VAL A 98 20.68 -22.05 -11.89
N ALA A 99 20.50 -21.37 -10.75
CA ALA A 99 19.89 -21.96 -9.55
C ALA A 99 18.49 -22.51 -9.83
N ALA A 100 17.63 -21.77 -10.54
CA ALA A 100 16.30 -22.22 -10.92
C ALA A 100 16.31 -23.55 -11.70
N LYS A 101 17.20 -23.67 -12.70
CA LYS A 101 17.37 -24.93 -13.47
C LYS A 101 17.83 -26.09 -12.59
N CYS A 102 18.71 -25.84 -11.62
CA CYS A 102 19.14 -26.85 -10.67
C CYS A 102 17.96 -27.29 -9.78
N TYR A 103 17.17 -26.36 -9.24
CA TYR A 103 15.98 -26.70 -8.44
C TYR A 103 14.92 -27.45 -9.22
N GLN A 104 14.69 -27.08 -10.48
CA GLN A 104 13.79 -27.79 -11.39
C GLN A 104 14.19 -29.26 -11.54
N LYS A 105 15.48 -29.51 -11.81
CA LYS A 105 16.03 -30.88 -11.92
C LYS A 105 15.98 -31.66 -10.61
N GLY A 106 16.11 -30.95 -9.49
CA GLY A 106 15.99 -31.52 -8.14
C GLY A 106 14.55 -31.66 -7.64
N GLY A 107 13.53 -31.31 -8.44
CA GLY A 107 12.12 -31.36 -8.03
C GLY A 107 11.71 -30.34 -6.96
N ALA A 108 12.54 -29.33 -6.68
CA ALA A 108 12.28 -28.30 -5.68
C ALA A 108 11.54 -27.09 -6.29
N PHE A 109 10.28 -27.29 -6.69
CA PHE A 109 9.49 -26.30 -7.45
C PHE A 109 9.30 -24.95 -6.73
N GLU A 110 9.12 -24.95 -5.40
CA GLU A 110 9.02 -23.68 -4.63
C GLU A 110 10.34 -22.87 -4.70
N LYS A 111 11.49 -23.54 -4.57
CA LYS A 111 12.81 -22.90 -4.70
C LYS A 111 13.08 -22.43 -6.12
N GLU A 112 12.68 -23.20 -7.13
CA GLU A 112 12.75 -22.80 -8.54
C GLU A 112 11.97 -21.50 -8.77
N LYS A 113 10.71 -21.47 -8.33
CA LYS A 113 9.83 -20.31 -8.46
C LYS A 113 10.41 -19.07 -7.79
N LEU A 114 10.93 -19.23 -6.57
CA LEU A 114 11.59 -18.15 -5.84
C LEU A 114 12.85 -17.64 -6.55
N ALA A 115 13.69 -18.54 -7.08
CA ALA A 115 14.88 -18.17 -7.84
C ALA A 115 14.53 -17.40 -9.13
N LEU A 116 13.49 -17.82 -9.85
CA LEU A 116 12.98 -17.10 -11.02
C LEU A 116 12.46 -15.71 -10.64
N ALA A 117 11.74 -15.58 -9.52
CA ALA A 117 11.28 -14.29 -9.02
C ALA A 117 12.44 -13.33 -8.70
N HIS A 118 13.51 -13.83 -8.08
CA HIS A 118 14.72 -13.03 -7.82
C HIS A 118 15.42 -12.60 -9.10
N ASN A 119 15.55 -13.51 -10.08
CA ASN A 119 16.11 -13.19 -11.40
C ASN A 119 15.31 -12.06 -12.08
N THR A 120 13.98 -12.19 -12.11
CA THR A 120 13.10 -11.19 -12.71
C THR A 120 13.18 -9.86 -11.98
N ALA A 121 13.16 -9.86 -10.63
CA ALA A 121 13.29 -8.65 -9.82
C ALA A 121 14.63 -7.90 -10.04
N LEU A 122 15.72 -8.62 -10.29
CA LEU A 122 17.01 -8.01 -10.65
C LEU A 122 16.97 -7.37 -12.03
N ASN A 123 16.41 -8.07 -13.02
CA ASN A 123 16.31 -7.58 -14.39
C ASN A 123 15.38 -6.35 -14.51
N MET A 124 14.38 -6.23 -13.64
CA MET A 124 13.47 -5.08 -13.58
C MET A 124 14.16 -3.74 -13.33
N LYS A 125 15.37 -3.74 -12.73
CA LYS A 125 16.13 -2.50 -12.50
C LYS A 125 16.67 -1.88 -13.79
N SER A 126 17.09 -2.71 -14.76
CA SER A 126 17.67 -2.28 -16.03
C SER A 126 16.68 -2.35 -17.20
N LYS A 127 15.52 -2.99 -17.02
CA LYS A 127 14.49 -3.12 -18.06
C LYS A 127 13.87 -1.77 -18.43
N LYS A 128 13.94 -1.41 -19.71
CA LYS A 128 13.24 -0.25 -20.29
C LYS A 128 11.87 -0.68 -20.80
N VAL A 129 10.85 -0.47 -19.99
CA VAL A 129 9.43 -0.74 -20.27
C VAL A 129 8.60 0.45 -19.84
N SER A 130 7.35 0.52 -20.31
CA SER A 130 6.43 1.56 -19.88
C SER A 130 6.17 1.46 -18.36
N PRO A 131 5.80 2.58 -17.69
CA PRO A 131 5.46 2.55 -16.26
C PRO A 131 4.33 1.56 -15.93
N LYS A 132 3.35 1.40 -16.82
CA LYS A 132 2.22 0.47 -16.65
C LYS A 132 2.65 -0.99 -16.73
N GLU A 133 3.45 -1.36 -17.73
CA GLU A 133 4.02 -2.72 -17.81
C GLU A 133 4.89 -3.01 -16.59
N LYS A 134 5.68 -2.02 -16.15
CA LYS A 134 6.51 -2.17 -14.96
C LYS A 134 5.68 -2.43 -13.70
N GLN A 135 4.54 -1.75 -13.56
CA GLN A 135 3.58 -1.98 -12.47
C GLN A 135 3.03 -3.41 -12.49
N VAL A 136 2.56 -3.89 -13.65
CA VAL A 136 2.02 -5.26 -13.81
C VAL A 136 3.08 -6.32 -13.48
N GLU A 137 4.32 -6.14 -13.93
CA GLU A 137 5.40 -7.07 -13.60
C GLU A 137 5.74 -7.10 -12.10
N TYR A 138 5.72 -5.95 -11.42
CA TYR A 138 5.90 -5.92 -9.97
C TYR A 138 4.72 -6.54 -9.21
N LEU A 139 3.49 -6.44 -9.74
CA LEU A 139 2.33 -7.12 -9.18
C LEU A 139 2.47 -8.64 -9.28
N GLU A 140 2.88 -9.17 -10.43
CA GLU A 140 3.07 -10.61 -10.59
C GLU A 140 4.22 -11.14 -9.73
N LEU A 141 5.29 -10.35 -9.57
CA LEU A 141 6.36 -10.64 -8.60
C LEU A 141 5.83 -10.66 -7.17
N ALA A 142 5.00 -9.69 -6.79
CA ALA A 142 4.43 -9.63 -5.44
C ALA A 142 3.57 -10.87 -5.13
N LYS A 143 2.75 -11.31 -6.09
CA LYS A 143 1.97 -12.54 -6.01
C LYS A 143 2.88 -13.76 -5.85
N THR A 144 3.90 -13.87 -6.71
CA THR A 144 4.87 -14.97 -6.67
C THR A 144 5.56 -15.07 -5.31
N TYR A 145 6.00 -13.95 -4.73
CA TYR A 145 6.61 -13.93 -3.40
C TYR A 145 5.63 -14.32 -2.29
N LEU A 146 4.33 -13.97 -2.38
CA LEU A 146 3.34 -14.43 -1.40
C LEU A 146 3.13 -15.95 -1.47
N GLU A 147 3.03 -16.50 -2.68
CA GLU A 147 2.91 -17.94 -2.90
C GLU A 147 4.14 -18.70 -2.37
N CYS A 148 5.32 -18.08 -2.42
CA CYS A 148 6.56 -18.60 -1.83
C CYS A 148 6.73 -18.28 -0.33
N LYS A 149 5.70 -17.78 0.35
CA LYS A 149 5.72 -17.42 1.79
C LYS A 149 6.76 -16.36 2.16
N GLU A 150 7.06 -15.45 1.23
CA GLU A 150 8.01 -14.33 1.40
C GLU A 150 7.28 -12.96 1.42
N PRO A 151 6.44 -12.69 2.45
CA PRO A 151 5.57 -11.51 2.46
C PRO A 151 6.34 -10.17 2.54
N LYS A 152 7.56 -10.17 3.10
CA LYS A 152 8.41 -8.96 3.15
C LYS A 152 8.89 -8.55 1.75
N LEU A 153 9.24 -9.51 0.91
CA LEU A 153 9.63 -9.27 -0.47
C LEU A 153 8.43 -8.86 -1.32
N SER A 154 7.28 -9.52 -1.10
CA SER A 154 6.02 -9.12 -1.73
C SER A 154 5.66 -7.66 -1.44
N LEU A 155 5.73 -7.23 -0.17
CA LEU A 155 5.45 -5.84 0.22
C LEU A 155 6.35 -4.83 -0.50
N LYS A 156 7.62 -5.18 -0.71
CA LYS A 156 8.57 -4.35 -1.47
C LYS A 156 8.16 -4.24 -2.94
N CYS A 157 7.73 -5.34 -3.54
CA CYS A 157 7.21 -5.35 -4.91
C CYS A 157 5.91 -4.52 -5.05
N LEU A 158 4.95 -4.67 -4.13
CA LEU A 158 3.72 -3.85 -4.10
C LEU A 158 4.03 -2.36 -3.98
N SER A 159 5.03 -2.00 -3.17
CA SER A 159 5.48 -0.61 -3.03
C SER A 159 6.05 -0.06 -4.35
N TYR A 160 6.81 -0.85 -5.11
CA TYR A 160 7.29 -0.45 -6.44
C TYR A 160 6.17 -0.37 -7.48
N ALA A 161 5.15 -1.23 -7.37
CA ALA A 161 3.94 -1.17 -8.19
C ALA A 161 3.02 0.01 -7.82
N LYS A 162 3.30 0.73 -6.72
CA LYS A 162 2.45 1.79 -6.15
C LYS A 162 1.06 1.29 -5.72
N GLU A 163 0.94 0.00 -5.43
CA GLU A 163 -0.28 -0.63 -4.94
C GLU A 163 -0.36 -0.47 -3.42
N PHE A 164 -0.60 0.77 -2.98
CA PHE A 164 -0.53 1.13 -1.57
C PHE A 164 -1.65 0.49 -0.74
N GLN A 165 -2.85 0.33 -1.30
CA GLN A 165 -3.95 -0.34 -0.60
C GLN A 165 -3.64 -1.82 -0.34
N LEU A 166 -3.12 -2.55 -1.33
CA LEU A 166 -2.68 -3.94 -1.14
C LEU A 166 -1.49 -4.03 -0.17
N SER A 167 -0.57 -3.07 -0.21
CA SER A 167 0.54 -2.97 0.74
C SER A 167 0.03 -2.81 2.17
N ALA A 168 -1.00 -2.00 2.38
CA ALA A 168 -1.62 -1.79 3.68
C ALA A 168 -2.27 -3.06 4.23
N GLN A 169 -3.09 -3.74 3.41
CA GLN A 169 -3.73 -5.00 3.78
C GLN A 169 -2.71 -6.09 4.14
N LEU A 170 -1.60 -6.17 3.39
CA LEU A 170 -0.52 -7.10 3.71
C LEU A 170 0.16 -6.73 5.03
N CYS A 171 0.40 -5.45 5.30
CA CYS A 171 0.93 -4.99 6.59
C CYS A 171 0.01 -5.35 7.76
N GLU A 172 -1.32 -5.20 7.62
CA GLU A 172 -2.29 -5.62 8.66
C GLU A 172 -2.17 -7.12 8.94
N ARG A 173 -2.14 -7.96 7.89
CA ARG A 173 -1.96 -9.42 8.04
C ARG A 173 -0.64 -9.80 8.70
N LEU A 174 0.39 -8.96 8.55
CA LEU A 174 1.70 -9.14 9.20
C LEU A 174 1.75 -8.54 10.62
N GLY A 175 0.65 -7.98 11.13
CA GLY A 175 0.61 -7.29 12.43
C GLY A 175 1.33 -5.95 12.46
N LYS A 176 1.73 -5.42 11.30
CA LYS A 176 2.44 -4.13 11.16
C LYS A 176 1.44 -2.99 11.00
N ILE A 177 0.64 -2.76 12.03
CA ILE A 177 -0.51 -1.84 11.97
C ILE A 177 -0.09 -0.39 11.67
N ARG A 178 1.03 0.07 12.22
CA ARG A 178 1.57 1.41 11.94
C ARG A 178 1.95 1.60 10.45
N ASP A 179 2.64 0.62 9.88
CA ASP A 179 2.99 0.65 8.45
C ASP A 179 1.72 0.62 7.59
N ALA A 180 0.72 -0.19 7.98
CA ALA A 180 -0.56 -0.25 7.29
C ALA A 180 -1.26 1.12 7.28
N ALA A 181 -1.30 1.81 8.43
CA ALA A 181 -1.86 3.17 8.52
C ALA A 181 -1.20 4.14 7.54
N CYS A 182 0.14 4.12 7.45
CA CYS A 182 0.89 4.95 6.51
C CYS A 182 0.57 4.60 5.04
N PHE A 183 0.43 3.32 4.70
CA PHE A 183 0.06 2.91 3.35
C PHE A 183 -1.39 3.29 2.99
N TYR A 184 -2.35 3.10 3.90
CA TYR A 184 -3.74 3.52 3.71
C TYR A 184 -3.87 5.03 3.55
N LYS A 185 -3.13 5.82 4.33
CA LYS A 185 -3.03 7.28 4.14
C LYS A 185 -2.58 7.59 2.71
N ARG A 186 -1.53 6.92 2.23
CA ARG A 186 -0.98 7.16 0.89
C ARG A 186 -1.90 6.70 -0.24
N SER A 187 -2.81 5.76 0.01
CA SER A 187 -3.87 5.36 -0.92
C SER A 187 -5.17 6.18 -0.79
N GLN A 188 -5.18 7.24 0.04
CA GLN A 188 -6.37 8.05 0.35
C GLN A 188 -7.52 7.25 1.00
N CYS A 189 -7.20 6.08 1.58
CA CYS A 189 -8.14 5.27 2.35
C CYS A 189 -8.14 5.75 3.82
N TYR A 190 -8.53 7.00 4.06
CA TYR A 190 -8.38 7.65 5.38
C TYR A 190 -9.13 6.94 6.50
N LYS A 191 -10.29 6.34 6.20
CA LYS A 191 -11.06 5.55 7.17
C LYS A 191 -10.28 4.34 7.69
N ASP A 192 -9.61 3.62 6.80
CA ASP A 192 -8.78 2.47 7.19
C ASP A 192 -7.49 2.92 7.89
N ALA A 193 -6.87 4.01 7.42
CA ALA A 193 -5.70 4.60 8.08
C ALA A 193 -6.01 4.99 9.53
N PHE A 194 -7.17 5.63 9.74
CA PHE A 194 -7.65 6.00 11.06
C PHE A 194 -7.87 4.79 11.96
N ARG A 195 -8.59 3.76 11.47
CA ARG A 195 -8.79 2.51 12.22
C ARG A 195 -7.46 1.92 12.70
N CYS A 196 -6.45 1.91 11.84
CA CYS A 196 -5.12 1.42 12.22
C CYS A 196 -4.46 2.30 13.29
N PHE A 197 -4.53 3.64 13.18
CA PHE A 197 -4.00 4.54 14.21
C PHE A 197 -4.72 4.42 15.56
N GLU A 198 -6.05 4.24 15.52
CA GLU A 198 -6.87 3.98 16.70
C GLU A 198 -6.43 2.68 17.40
N GLN A 199 -6.23 1.61 16.63
CA GLN A 199 -5.79 0.31 17.17
C GLN A 199 -4.44 0.38 17.88
N ILE A 200 -3.51 1.22 17.41
CA ILE A 200 -2.19 1.41 18.04
C ILE A 200 -2.17 2.56 19.06
N GLN A 201 -3.32 3.17 19.35
CA GLN A 201 -3.48 4.28 20.30
C GLN A 201 -2.63 5.52 19.95
N GLU A 202 -2.28 5.72 18.69
CA GLU A 202 -1.55 6.90 18.21
C GLU A 202 -2.53 8.02 17.77
N PHE A 203 -3.37 8.47 18.71
CA PHE A 203 -4.48 9.39 18.43
C PHE A 203 -4.03 10.75 17.85
N ASP A 204 -2.96 11.36 18.36
CA ASP A 204 -2.46 12.63 17.81
C ASP A 204 -2.04 12.51 16.34
N LEU A 205 -1.54 11.35 15.91
CA LEU A 205 -1.17 11.12 14.51
C LEU A 205 -2.40 10.97 13.62
N ALA A 206 -3.46 10.31 14.12
CA ALA A 206 -4.75 10.28 13.47
C ALA A 206 -5.36 11.68 13.30
N LEU A 207 -5.34 12.51 14.34
CA LEU A 207 -5.88 13.87 14.28
C LEU A 207 -5.09 14.76 13.32
N LYS A 208 -3.74 14.72 13.36
CA LYS A 208 -2.90 15.45 12.40
C LYS A 208 -3.18 15.05 10.95
N MET A 209 -3.48 13.78 10.70
CA MET A 209 -3.89 13.31 9.38
C MET A 209 -5.23 13.93 8.97
N TYR A 210 -6.24 13.93 9.84
CA TYR A 210 -7.52 14.58 9.50
C TYR A 210 -7.38 16.07 9.22
N CYS A 211 -6.52 16.80 9.96
CA CYS A 211 -6.22 18.20 9.66
C CYS A 211 -5.64 18.39 8.27
N GLN A 212 -4.68 17.54 7.87
CA GLN A 212 -4.01 17.64 6.57
C GLN A 212 -4.97 17.41 5.39
N GLU A 213 -5.96 16.56 5.59
CA GLU A 213 -6.95 16.19 4.57
C GLU A 213 -8.26 16.97 4.70
N GLU A 214 -8.31 17.94 5.64
CA GLU A 214 -9.47 18.78 5.95
C GLU A 214 -10.76 18.00 6.24
N LEU A 215 -10.64 16.84 6.87
CA LEU A 215 -11.73 15.96 7.31
C LEU A 215 -12.09 16.31 8.77
N PHE A 216 -12.49 17.55 8.98
CA PHE A 216 -12.67 18.12 10.32
C PHE A 216 -13.85 17.52 11.09
N GLU A 217 -14.93 17.14 10.41
CA GLU A 217 -16.10 16.53 11.06
C GLU A 217 -15.77 15.14 11.59
N GLU A 218 -15.07 14.32 10.79
CA GLU A 218 -14.57 13.02 11.23
C GLU A 218 -13.53 13.15 12.35
N ALA A 219 -12.70 14.20 12.33
CA ALA A 219 -11.77 14.50 13.40
C ALA A 219 -12.50 14.79 14.73
N ALA A 220 -13.58 15.59 14.68
CA ALA A 220 -14.36 15.91 15.86
C ALA A 220 -14.97 14.66 16.49
N ILE A 221 -15.61 13.80 15.68
CA ILE A 221 -16.18 12.52 16.12
C ILE A 221 -15.11 11.61 16.73
N ALA A 222 -13.92 11.57 16.13
CA ALA A 222 -12.80 10.81 16.67
C ALA A 222 -12.32 11.31 18.03
N VAL A 223 -12.27 12.64 18.24
CA VAL A 223 -11.93 13.25 19.53
C VAL A 223 -12.98 12.91 20.59
N GLU A 224 -14.27 13.05 20.28
CA GLU A 224 -15.37 12.69 21.21
C GLU A 224 -15.24 11.25 21.67
N LYS A 225 -15.08 10.32 20.72
CA LYS A 225 -14.91 8.89 21.00
C LYS A 225 -13.71 8.64 21.92
N TYR A 226 -12.59 9.33 21.71
CA TYR A 226 -11.42 9.21 22.56
C TYR A 226 -11.65 9.78 23.96
N GLU A 227 -12.28 10.95 24.07
CA GLU A 227 -12.64 11.54 25.35
C GLU A 227 -13.59 10.65 26.15
N GLU A 228 -14.54 9.98 25.49
CA GLU A 228 -15.40 8.98 26.12
C GLU A 228 -14.61 7.78 26.65
N MET A 229 -13.65 7.26 25.88
CA MET A 229 -12.75 6.20 26.35
C MET A 229 -11.92 6.64 27.57
N LEU A 230 -11.42 7.89 27.57
CA LEU A 230 -10.72 8.44 28.72
C LEU A 230 -11.63 8.52 29.96
N ARG A 231 -12.88 8.97 29.80
CA ARG A 231 -13.87 9.03 30.90
C ARG A 231 -14.20 7.63 31.43
N ALA A 232 -14.24 6.63 30.55
CA ALA A 232 -14.44 5.22 30.91
C ALA A 232 -13.22 4.58 31.60
N LYS A 233 -12.12 5.32 31.81
CA LYS A 233 -10.84 4.86 32.39
C LYS A 233 -10.22 3.66 31.66
N THR A 234 -10.56 3.45 30.38
CA THR A 234 -10.00 2.35 29.57
C THR A 234 -8.59 2.65 29.06
N LEU A 235 -8.14 3.92 29.13
CA LEU A 235 -6.86 4.37 28.61
C LEU A 235 -6.12 5.30 29.60
N PRO A 236 -4.77 5.33 29.55
CA PRO A 236 -4.00 6.33 30.29
C PRO A 236 -4.35 7.74 29.80
N ILE A 237 -4.37 8.70 30.74
CA ILE A 237 -4.73 10.09 30.44
C ILE A 237 -3.57 10.76 29.71
N SER A 238 -3.63 10.82 28.38
CA SER A 238 -2.86 11.77 27.57
C SER A 238 -3.78 12.89 27.08
N LYS A 239 -3.39 14.14 27.34
CA LYS A 239 -4.12 15.30 26.84
C LYS A 239 -3.96 15.37 25.33
N LEU A 240 -5.07 15.34 24.58
CA LEU A 240 -5.06 15.53 23.13
C LEU A 240 -4.61 16.93 22.76
N SER A 241 -4.00 17.04 21.57
CA SER A 241 -3.59 18.33 20.99
C SER A 241 -4.78 19.23 20.60
N TYR A 242 -5.96 18.65 20.39
CA TYR A 242 -7.15 19.32 19.86
C TYR A 242 -8.40 18.89 20.64
N SER A 243 -9.41 19.77 20.71
CA SER A 243 -10.74 19.43 21.21
C SER A 243 -11.74 19.16 20.07
N ALA A 244 -12.81 18.43 20.36
CA ALA A 244 -13.88 18.20 19.40
C ALA A 244 -14.50 19.53 18.93
N SER A 245 -14.70 20.48 19.87
CA SER A 245 -15.27 21.79 19.54
C SER A 245 -14.46 22.56 18.51
N GLN A 246 -13.13 22.55 18.63
CA GLN A 246 -12.24 23.19 17.65
C GLN A 246 -12.45 22.61 16.25
N PHE A 247 -12.57 21.29 16.12
CA PHE A 247 -12.80 20.64 14.84
C PHE A 247 -14.18 20.91 14.26
N TYR A 248 -15.23 20.93 15.08
CA TYR A 248 -16.56 21.32 14.60
C TYR A 248 -16.60 22.77 14.10
N LEU A 249 -15.91 23.70 14.76
CA LEU A 249 -15.79 25.09 14.30
C LEU A 249 -15.08 25.18 12.94
N GLU A 250 -14.00 24.40 12.75
CA GLU A 250 -13.27 24.37 11.48
C GLU A 250 -14.09 23.72 10.35
N ALA A 251 -14.84 22.65 10.67
CA ALA A 251 -15.81 22.02 9.77
C ALA A 251 -16.92 23.01 9.37
N ALA A 252 -17.48 23.75 10.33
CA ALA A 252 -18.49 24.77 10.07
C ALA A 252 -17.92 25.89 9.18
N ALA A 253 -16.68 26.34 9.41
CA ALA A 253 -16.01 27.33 8.57
C ALA A 253 -15.83 26.83 7.12
N LYS A 254 -15.51 25.55 6.94
CA LYS A 254 -15.40 24.91 5.62
C LYS A 254 -16.75 24.81 4.91
N TYR A 255 -17.82 24.45 5.61
CA TYR A 255 -19.16 24.43 5.01
C TYR A 255 -19.62 25.85 4.63
N LEU A 256 -19.32 26.84 5.47
CA LEU A 256 -19.62 28.23 5.17
C LEU A 256 -18.88 28.74 3.92
N SER A 257 -17.59 28.43 3.76
CA SER A 257 -16.83 28.83 2.56
C SER A 257 -17.35 28.16 1.28
N ALA A 258 -17.96 26.98 1.40
CA ALA A 258 -18.67 26.29 0.33
C ALA A 258 -20.15 26.71 0.15
N ASN A 259 -20.61 27.73 0.89
CA ASN A 259 -22.00 28.21 0.92
C ASN A 259 -23.04 27.13 1.29
N LYS A 260 -22.63 26.14 2.08
CA LYS A 260 -23.46 25.03 2.58
C LYS A 260 -24.00 25.33 3.97
N ILE A 261 -24.97 26.26 4.03
CA ILE A 261 -25.48 26.80 5.30
C ILE A 261 -26.20 25.73 6.15
N LYS A 262 -26.90 24.78 5.52
CA LYS A 262 -27.62 23.71 6.25
C LYS A 262 -26.65 22.79 6.97
N GLU A 263 -25.60 22.37 6.29
CA GLU A 263 -24.54 21.51 6.81
C GLU A 263 -23.72 22.24 7.89
N MET A 264 -23.41 23.52 7.67
CA MET A 264 -22.80 24.38 8.70
C MET A 264 -23.63 24.38 9.99
N MET A 265 -24.93 24.63 9.91
CA MET A 265 -25.80 24.65 11.10
C MET A 265 -25.93 23.27 11.75
N ALA A 266 -25.92 22.19 10.96
CA ALA A 266 -25.95 20.83 11.49
C ALA A 266 -24.70 20.52 12.32
N VAL A 267 -23.52 20.94 11.86
CA VAL A 267 -22.27 20.80 12.62
C VAL A 267 -22.28 21.68 13.87
N LEU A 268 -22.67 22.96 13.74
CA LEU A 268 -22.72 23.87 14.88
C LEU A 268 -23.66 23.37 15.99
N SER A 269 -24.73 22.66 15.66
CA SER A 269 -25.65 22.08 16.65
C SER A 269 -25.00 21.09 17.63
N LYS A 270 -23.78 20.62 17.34
CA LYS A 270 -22.97 19.76 18.23
C LYS A 270 -22.22 20.54 19.31
N LEU A 271 -22.13 21.86 19.17
CA LEU A 271 -21.50 22.77 20.13
C LEU A 271 -22.53 23.32 21.11
N ASP A 272 -22.07 23.88 22.22
CA ASP A 272 -22.95 24.67 23.08
C ASP A 272 -23.45 25.94 22.37
N THR A 273 -24.59 26.43 22.81
CA THR A 273 -25.26 27.60 22.21
C THR A 273 -24.35 28.83 22.15
N GLU A 274 -23.45 29.02 23.13
CA GLU A 274 -22.63 30.24 23.17
C GLU A 274 -21.49 30.17 22.17
N ASP A 275 -20.83 29.01 22.03
CA ASP A 275 -19.84 28.75 20.97
C ASP A 275 -20.47 28.90 19.58
N GLN A 276 -21.69 28.41 19.37
CA GLN A 276 -22.43 28.61 18.12
C GLN A 276 -22.65 30.10 17.82
N LEU A 277 -23.10 30.87 18.82
CA LEU A 277 -23.36 32.30 18.67
C LEU A 277 -22.07 33.09 18.40
N VAL A 278 -20.98 32.77 19.08
CA VAL A 278 -19.67 33.38 18.85
C VAL A 278 -19.23 33.15 17.40
N PHE A 279 -19.35 31.91 16.91
CA PHE A 279 -19.02 31.59 15.52
C PHE A 279 -19.89 32.39 14.53
N LEU A 280 -21.22 32.34 14.67
CA LEU A 280 -22.15 33.01 13.75
C LEU A 280 -21.94 34.53 13.72
N LYS A 281 -21.76 35.16 14.88
CA LYS A 281 -21.45 36.60 15.00
C LYS A 281 -20.13 36.94 14.32
N SER A 282 -19.06 36.17 14.56
CA SER A 282 -17.75 36.40 13.95
C SER A 282 -17.76 36.33 12.42
N ARG A 283 -18.64 35.49 11.86
CA ARG A 283 -18.82 35.30 10.41
C ARG A 283 -19.94 36.14 9.80
N ARG A 284 -20.53 37.08 10.56
CA ARG A 284 -21.63 37.96 10.15
C ARG A 284 -22.89 37.23 9.69
N ARG A 285 -23.13 36.02 10.22
CA ARG A 285 -24.36 35.23 9.98
C ARG A 285 -25.44 35.62 10.99
N LEU A 286 -25.92 36.85 10.85
CA LEU A 286 -26.79 37.50 11.82
C LEU A 286 -28.20 36.93 11.84
N ALA A 287 -28.74 36.58 10.66
CA ALA A 287 -30.04 35.93 10.54
C ALA A 287 -30.05 34.58 11.28
N GLU A 288 -29.04 33.75 11.04
CA GLU A 288 -28.90 32.46 11.72
C GLU A 288 -28.66 32.60 13.23
N ALA A 289 -27.88 33.61 13.65
CA ALA A 289 -27.65 33.88 15.07
C ALA A 289 -28.93 34.34 15.79
N ALA A 290 -29.73 35.19 15.16
CA ALA A 290 -31.01 35.65 15.70
C ALA A 290 -32.03 34.51 15.75
N ASP A 291 -32.07 33.66 14.72
CA ASP A 291 -32.92 32.46 14.68
C ASP A 291 -32.55 31.50 15.82
N LEU A 292 -31.26 31.29 16.08
CA LEU A 292 -30.79 30.47 17.20
C LEU A 292 -31.23 31.05 18.54
N LEU A 293 -31.02 32.34 18.78
CA LEU A 293 -31.48 33.02 20.00
C LEU A 293 -33.00 32.93 20.18
N ASN A 294 -33.78 33.08 19.10
CA ASN A 294 -35.23 32.97 19.15
C ASN A 294 -35.70 31.55 19.51
N ARG A 295 -35.05 30.50 18.98
CA ARG A 295 -35.35 29.10 19.33
C ARG A 295 -35.05 28.79 20.80
N GLU A 296 -33.99 29.39 21.34
CA GLU A 296 -33.61 29.29 22.76
C GLU A 296 -34.47 30.19 23.68
N GLY A 297 -35.46 30.91 23.14
CA GLY A 297 -36.34 31.82 23.89
C GLY A 297 -35.71 33.17 24.26
N ARG A 298 -34.47 33.43 23.83
CA ARG A 298 -33.71 34.66 24.07
C ARG A 298 -34.05 35.75 23.04
N ARG A 299 -35.35 36.05 22.90
CA ARG A 299 -35.89 36.95 21.86
C ARG A 299 -35.36 38.37 21.95
N GLU A 300 -35.22 38.91 23.16
CA GLU A 300 -34.73 40.28 23.35
C GLU A 300 -33.25 40.42 22.94
N GLU A 301 -32.43 39.40 23.20
CA GLU A 301 -31.05 39.36 22.72
C GLU A 301 -30.99 39.24 21.18
N ALA A 302 -31.91 38.49 20.58
CA ALA A 302 -32.03 38.38 19.11
C ALA A 302 -32.38 39.74 18.48
N ALA A 303 -33.38 40.43 19.05
CA ALA A 303 -33.81 41.75 18.62
C ALA A 303 -32.68 42.79 18.77
N LEU A 304 -31.97 42.77 19.90
CA LEU A 304 -30.83 43.66 20.15
C LEU A 304 -29.69 43.40 19.15
N LEU A 305 -29.36 42.13 18.89
CA LEU A 305 -28.33 41.76 17.92
C LEU A 305 -28.65 42.30 16.53
N MET A 306 -29.89 42.09 16.06
CA MET A 306 -30.35 42.56 14.76
C MET A 306 -30.34 44.09 14.67
N LYS A 307 -30.77 44.78 15.74
CA LYS A 307 -30.74 46.26 15.81
C LYS A 307 -29.33 46.80 15.71
N GLN A 308 -28.37 46.24 16.47
CA GLN A 308 -26.96 46.66 16.49
C GLN A 308 -26.29 46.56 15.12
N HIS A 309 -26.74 45.62 14.28
CA HIS A 309 -26.17 45.40 12.95
C HIS A 309 -27.00 46.01 11.81
N GLY A 310 -28.02 46.83 12.13
CA GLY A 310 -28.80 47.59 11.16
C GLY A 310 -29.99 46.85 10.53
N CYS A 311 -30.30 45.62 10.97
CA CYS A 311 -31.47 44.86 10.55
C CYS A 311 -32.73 45.30 11.34
N LEU A 312 -33.10 46.57 11.24
CA LEU A 312 -34.09 47.21 12.11
C LEU A 312 -35.50 46.61 12.00
N LEU A 313 -35.95 46.28 10.78
CA LEU A 313 -37.27 45.69 10.56
C LEU A 313 -37.37 44.27 11.14
N GLU A 314 -36.31 43.48 11.02
CA GLU A 314 -36.25 42.14 11.62
C GLU A 314 -36.15 42.23 13.14
N ALA A 315 -35.36 43.18 13.67
CA ALA A 315 -35.27 43.45 15.10
C ALA A 315 -36.64 43.76 15.73
N ALA A 316 -37.47 44.59 15.07
CA ALA A 316 -38.82 44.90 15.54
C ALA A 316 -39.72 43.64 15.60
N ARG A 317 -39.63 42.75 14.61
CA ARG A 317 -40.46 41.53 14.57
C ARG A 317 -40.09 40.49 15.64
N LEU A 318 -38.88 40.56 16.19
CA LEU A 318 -38.35 39.55 17.12
C LEU A 318 -38.70 39.83 18.59
N THR A 319 -39.01 41.07 18.96
CA THR A 319 -39.36 41.46 20.33
C THR A 319 -40.87 41.62 20.50
N ALA A 320 -41.38 41.50 21.74
CA ALA A 320 -42.74 41.88 22.11
C ALA A 320 -42.81 43.28 22.75
N ASP A 321 -41.68 43.91 23.03
CA ASP A 321 -41.59 45.25 23.60
C ASP A 321 -41.95 46.29 22.53
N LYS A 322 -43.10 46.93 22.72
CA LYS A 322 -43.64 47.93 21.80
C LYS A 322 -42.79 49.18 21.70
N ASP A 323 -42.11 49.59 22.78
CA ASP A 323 -41.20 50.74 22.76
C ASP A 323 -39.98 50.44 21.88
N PHE A 324 -39.43 49.23 22.04
CA PHE A 324 -38.32 48.76 21.21
C PHE A 324 -38.72 48.61 19.74
N GLN A 325 -39.92 48.08 19.46
CA GLN A 325 -40.47 47.99 18.12
C GLN A 325 -40.60 49.36 17.45
N ALA A 326 -41.24 50.33 18.13
CA ALA A 326 -41.40 51.69 17.63
C ALA A 326 -40.04 52.35 17.37
N SER A 327 -39.08 52.18 18.29
CA SER A 327 -37.70 52.67 18.13
C SER A 327 -37.02 52.11 16.87
N CYS A 328 -37.17 50.81 16.61
CA CYS A 328 -36.61 50.15 15.43
C CYS A 328 -37.27 50.61 14.13
N LEU A 329 -38.60 50.71 14.09
CA LEU A 329 -39.37 51.18 12.93
C LEU A 329 -39.04 52.64 12.58
N LEU A 330 -38.95 53.52 13.59
CA LEU A 330 -38.52 54.90 13.39
C LEU A 330 -37.10 54.99 12.82
N GLY A 331 -36.18 54.14 13.32
CA GLY A 331 -34.84 54.03 12.76
C GLY A 331 -34.83 53.56 11.30
N ALA A 332 -35.68 52.59 10.95
CA ALA A 332 -35.83 52.09 9.59
C ALA A 332 -36.39 53.17 8.65
N ALA A 333 -37.43 53.89 9.08
CA ALA A 333 -38.00 55.00 8.32
C ALA A 333 -36.97 56.11 8.06
N ARG A 334 -36.16 56.48 9.06
CA ARG A 334 -35.06 57.45 8.90
C ARG A 334 -34.05 57.00 7.85
N LEU A 335 -33.66 55.72 7.86
CA LEU A 335 -32.74 55.16 6.86
C LEU A 335 -33.35 55.17 5.45
N ASN A 336 -34.65 54.86 5.32
CA ASN A 336 -35.34 54.90 4.04
C ASN A 336 -35.38 56.30 3.44
N VAL A 337 -35.70 57.32 4.26
CA VAL A 337 -35.69 58.73 3.83
C VAL A 337 -34.28 59.16 3.42
N ALA A 338 -33.26 58.77 4.17
CA ALA A 338 -31.87 59.11 3.84
C ALA A 338 -31.35 58.44 2.56
N ARG A 339 -31.99 57.36 2.10
CA ARG A 339 -31.61 56.57 0.92
C ARG A 339 -32.52 56.79 -0.28
N ASP A 340 -33.42 57.78 -0.24
CA ASP A 340 -34.45 58.03 -1.26
C ASP A 340 -35.22 56.75 -1.64
N SER A 341 -35.51 55.90 -0.65
CA SER A 341 -36.25 54.65 -0.82
C SER A 341 -37.75 54.90 -0.99
N ASP A 342 -38.53 53.84 -1.27
CA ASP A 342 -39.97 53.96 -1.55
C ASP A 342 -40.74 54.75 -0.47
N VAL A 343 -41.40 55.82 -0.91
CA VAL A 343 -42.13 56.77 -0.07
C VAL A 343 -43.37 56.12 0.53
N GLU A 344 -44.06 55.26 -0.22
CA GLU A 344 -45.29 54.62 0.27
C GLU A 344 -44.99 53.55 1.32
N HIS A 345 -43.96 52.72 1.11
CA HIS A 345 -43.47 51.80 2.13
C HIS A 345 -43.00 52.52 3.40
N THR A 346 -42.32 53.65 3.26
CA THR A 346 -41.86 54.46 4.41
C THR A 346 -43.02 55.06 5.19
N LYS A 347 -44.07 55.54 4.52
CA LYS A 347 -45.31 55.99 5.17
C LYS A 347 -45.99 54.87 5.95
N ALA A 348 -46.00 53.64 5.43
CA ALA A 348 -46.58 52.50 6.13
C ALA A 348 -45.83 52.17 7.43
N ILE A 349 -44.48 52.14 7.38
CA ILE A 349 -43.62 51.94 8.57
C ILE A 349 -43.87 53.03 9.62
N LEU A 350 -44.00 54.29 9.20
CA LEU A 350 -44.26 55.41 10.12
C LEU A 350 -45.64 55.32 10.78
N ARG A 351 -46.67 54.86 10.06
CA ARG A 351 -48.00 54.62 10.64
C ARG A 351 -47.95 53.51 11.68
N GLU A 352 -47.29 52.39 11.37
CA GLU A 352 -47.12 51.28 12.31
C GLU A 352 -46.35 51.70 13.58
N ALA A 353 -45.28 52.49 13.42
CA ALA A 353 -44.53 53.04 14.55
C ALA A 353 -45.40 53.97 15.41
N LEU A 354 -46.22 54.82 14.78
CA LEU A 354 -47.13 55.73 15.48
C LEU A 354 -48.20 54.95 16.26
N ASP A 355 -48.78 53.91 15.67
CA ASP A 355 -49.77 53.05 16.32
C ASP A 355 -49.18 52.33 17.54
N LEU A 356 -47.93 51.87 17.46
CA LEU A 356 -47.23 51.26 18.59
C LEU A 356 -46.97 52.27 19.71
N CYS A 357 -46.54 53.49 19.39
CA CYS A 357 -46.36 54.57 20.38
C CYS A 357 -47.66 54.96 21.11
N TYR A 358 -48.84 54.75 20.50
CA TYR A 358 -50.11 54.99 21.17
C TYR A 358 -50.52 53.86 22.11
N GLN A 359 -49.87 52.71 22.04
CA GLN A 359 -50.19 51.51 22.82
C GLN A 359 -49.18 51.20 23.94
N THR A 360 -48.12 51.98 24.01
CA THR A 360 -47.11 52.07 25.08
C THR A 360 -47.50 53.19 26.03
#